data_AF-G4F2Q2-F1
#
_entry.id   AF-G4F2Q2-F1
#
_cell.length_a   1.000
_cell.length_b   1.000
_cell.length_c   1.000
_cell.angle_alpha   90.00
_cell.angle_beta   90.00
_cell.angle_gamma   90.00
#
_symmetry.space_group_name_H-M   'P 1'
#
loop_
_entity.id
_entity.type
_entity.pdbx_description
1 polymer ?
#
loop_
_entity_poly.entity_id
_entity_poly.type
_entity_poly.pdbx_seq_one_letter_code
_entity_poly.pdbx_strand_id
1 'polypeptide(L)'
;MDTLRSILKEVQPGTTSFAPASREEQDMWDFQPIAKILVYAHRNNFLESCVPHKESDSPHGWYDLVIVRGGLTYEGEMFLAKPGEAEKTEKNLEEIIQLSPNIYGIGVNLRALWQRWKNRGD
;
A
#
# COMPACT_ATOMS: atom_id res chain seq x y z
N MET A 1 10.76 -9.39 -3.97
CA MET A 1 9.82 -8.78 -4.92
C MET A 1 8.86 -8.01 -4.07
N ASP A 2 9.01 -6.71 -4.15
CA ASP A 2 8.89 -5.91 -2.95
C ASP A 2 7.62 -5.09 -2.99
N THR A 3 6.86 -5.11 -1.89
CA THR A 3 5.45 -4.67 -1.93
C THR A 3 5.32 -3.20 -2.32
N LEU A 4 6.18 -2.32 -1.79
CA LEU A 4 6.24 -0.91 -2.18
C LEU A 4 6.58 -0.75 -3.66
N ARG A 5 7.66 -1.38 -4.11
CA ARG A 5 8.11 -1.33 -5.52
C ARG A 5 7.04 -1.85 -6.47
N SER A 6 6.29 -2.87 -6.06
CA SER A 6 5.20 -3.46 -6.84
C SER A 6 4.00 -2.51 -6.93
N ILE A 7 3.63 -1.85 -5.83
CA ILE A 7 2.58 -0.82 -5.83
C ILE A 7 2.96 0.36 -6.72
N LEU A 8 4.20 0.87 -6.61
CA LEU A 8 4.67 1.98 -7.45
C LEU A 8 4.67 1.61 -8.94
N LYS A 9 4.98 0.34 -9.27
CA LYS A 9 4.88 -0.16 -10.65
C LYS A 9 3.46 -0.22 -11.20
N GLU A 10 2.43 -0.36 -10.37
CA GLU A 10 1.04 -0.26 -10.83
C GLU A 10 0.60 1.19 -11.00
N VAL A 11 1.11 2.09 -10.15
CA VAL A 11 0.86 3.54 -10.29
C VAL A 11 1.52 4.10 -11.54
N GLN A 12 2.72 3.63 -11.90
CA GLN A 12 3.49 4.10 -13.06
C GLN A 12 2.69 4.15 -14.39
N PRO A 13 1.96 3.09 -14.81
CA PRO A 13 1.12 3.13 -16.00
C PRO A 13 -0.22 3.86 -15.82
N GLY A 14 -0.57 4.34 -14.61
CA GLY A 14 -1.76 5.14 -14.36
C GLY A 14 -2.81 4.52 -13.42
N THR A 15 -2.49 3.50 -12.62
CA THR A 15 -3.43 3.03 -11.58
C THR A 15 -3.57 4.09 -10.50
N THR A 16 -4.79 4.62 -10.35
CA THR A 16 -5.08 5.77 -9.48
C THR A 16 -6.05 5.45 -8.34
N SER A 17 -6.65 4.27 -8.32
CA SER A 17 -7.64 3.90 -7.29
C SER A 17 -7.31 2.55 -6.68
N PHE A 18 -7.25 2.52 -5.35
CA PHE A 18 -7.00 1.32 -4.57
C PHE A 18 -8.09 1.21 -3.51
N ALA A 19 -8.88 0.14 -3.56
CA ALA A 19 -9.93 -0.18 -2.59
C ALA A 19 -9.68 -1.60 -2.02
N PRO A 20 -10.42 -2.11 -1.02
CA PRO A 20 -10.51 -3.55 -0.71
C PRO A 20 -11.30 -4.30 -1.78
N ALA A 21 -11.28 -5.63 -1.77
CA ALA A 21 -12.01 -6.44 -2.76
C ALA A 21 -13.53 -6.40 -2.51
N SER A 22 -13.94 -6.40 -1.25
CA SER A 22 -15.31 -6.20 -0.81
C SER A 22 -15.35 -5.41 0.50
N ARG A 23 -16.53 -5.25 1.07
CA ARG A 23 -16.72 -4.69 2.42
C ARG A 23 -16.67 -5.76 3.53
N GLU A 24 -16.38 -7.01 3.18
CA GLU A 24 -16.19 -8.06 4.18
C GLU A 24 -14.98 -7.77 5.05
N GLU A 25 -15.06 -8.18 6.31
CA GLU A 25 -14.09 -7.84 7.35
C GLU A 25 -12.65 -8.25 6.95
N GLN A 26 -12.51 -9.45 6.38
CA GLN A 26 -11.22 -9.98 5.95
C GLN A 26 -10.62 -9.18 4.80
N ASP A 27 -11.41 -8.78 3.80
CA ASP A 27 -10.94 -8.01 2.64
C ASP A 27 -10.54 -6.58 3.04
N MET A 28 -11.32 -5.99 3.95
CA MET A 28 -10.99 -4.70 4.56
C MET A 28 -9.68 -4.77 5.34
N TRP A 29 -9.50 -5.84 6.13
CA TRP A 29 -8.28 -6.09 6.89
C TRP A 29 -7.06 -6.28 5.96
N ASP A 30 -7.20 -7.12 4.93
CA ASP A 30 -6.17 -7.40 3.93
C ASP A 30 -5.74 -6.14 3.17
N PHE A 31 -6.63 -5.15 3.04
CA PHE A 31 -6.34 -3.87 2.40
C PHE A 31 -5.57 -2.87 3.28
N GLN A 32 -5.63 -2.98 4.62
CA GLN A 32 -5.00 -2.00 5.51
C GLN A 32 -3.49 -1.85 5.27
N PRO A 33 -2.69 -2.92 5.07
CA PRO A 33 -1.28 -2.78 4.77
C PRO A 33 -1.03 -2.06 3.44
N ILE A 34 -1.82 -2.35 2.40
CA ILE A 34 -1.69 -1.70 1.08
C ILE A 34 -1.96 -0.20 1.20
N ALA A 35 -3.05 0.19 1.88
CA ALA A 35 -3.37 1.59 2.12
C ALA A 35 -2.26 2.32 2.89
N LYS A 36 -1.70 1.68 3.93
CA LYS A 36 -0.57 2.24 4.70
C LYS A 36 0.68 2.43 3.84
N ILE A 37 0.97 1.50 2.93
CA ILE A 37 2.12 1.62 2.02
C ILE A 37 1.94 2.80 1.05
N LEU A 38 0.73 3.01 0.52
CA LEU A 38 0.43 4.17 -0.33
C LEU A 38 0.59 5.50 0.43
N VAL A 39 0.12 5.56 1.68
CA VAL A 39 0.32 6.73 2.54
C VAL A 39 1.81 6.94 2.85
N TYR A 40 2.56 5.88 3.13
CA TYR A 40 4.00 5.94 3.32
C TYR A 40 4.72 6.45 2.07
N ALA A 41 4.36 5.92 0.90
CA ALA A 41 4.97 6.31 -0.37
C ALA A 41 4.80 7.81 -0.64
N HIS A 42 3.60 8.34 -0.39
CA HIS A 42 3.36 9.77 -0.49
C HIS A 42 4.17 10.58 0.52
N ARG A 43 4.22 10.15 1.79
CA ARG A 43 5.02 10.84 2.84
C ARG A 43 6.52 10.86 2.54
N ASN A 44 7.02 9.89 1.78
CA ASN A 44 8.42 9.83 1.35
C ASN A 44 8.63 10.40 -0.06
N ASN A 45 7.67 11.20 -0.55
CA ASN A 45 7.75 11.88 -1.83
C ASN A 45 7.93 10.93 -3.03
N PHE A 46 7.38 9.71 -2.98
CA PHE A 46 7.36 8.79 -4.14
C PHE A 46 6.09 8.95 -4.98
N LEU A 47 5.03 9.51 -4.39
CA LEU A 47 3.75 9.79 -5.04
C LEU A 47 3.46 11.27 -4.96
N GLU A 48 3.06 11.87 -6.09
CA GLU A 48 2.74 13.30 -6.19
C GLU A 48 1.59 13.67 -5.22
N SER A 49 0.53 12.86 -5.20
CA SER A 49 -0.59 13.05 -4.29
C SER A 49 -1.25 11.72 -3.92
N CYS A 50 -1.63 11.59 -2.65
CA CYS A 50 -2.34 10.44 -2.10
C CYS A 50 -3.46 10.93 -1.18
N VAL A 51 -4.69 10.53 -1.49
CA VAL A 51 -5.91 10.89 -0.75
C VAL A 51 -6.52 9.61 -0.19
N PRO A 52 -6.16 9.24 1.06
CA PRO A 52 -6.80 8.12 1.73
C PRO A 52 -8.18 8.53 2.25
N HIS A 53 -9.14 7.62 2.13
CA HIS A 53 -10.43 7.67 2.79
C HIS A 53 -10.51 6.53 3.81
N LYS A 54 -11.31 6.75 4.86
CA LYS A 54 -11.60 5.75 5.88
C LYS A 54 -13.10 5.60 6.00
N GLU A 55 -13.55 4.36 6.12
CA GLU A 55 -14.96 4.08 6.35
C GLU A 55 -15.41 4.59 7.72
N SER A 56 -16.69 4.93 7.80
CA SER A 56 -17.36 5.45 9.00
C SER A 56 -18.42 4.50 9.55
N ASP A 57 -18.59 3.34 8.91
CA ASP A 57 -19.72 2.44 9.13
C ASP A 57 -19.41 1.46 10.27
N SER A 58 -18.12 1.22 10.54
CA SER A 58 -17.62 0.39 11.63
C SER A 58 -16.81 1.21 12.64
N PRO A 59 -16.69 0.74 13.90
CA PRO A 59 -15.89 1.40 14.93
C PRO A 59 -14.38 1.32 14.65
N HIS A 60 -13.94 0.56 13.64
CA HIS A 60 -12.52 0.38 13.35
C HIS A 60 -11.90 1.55 12.56
N GLY A 61 -12.71 2.31 11.81
CA GLY A 61 -12.23 3.44 11.01
C GLY A 61 -11.18 3.01 9.97
N TRP A 62 -11.45 1.88 9.30
CA TRP A 62 -10.53 1.26 8.36
C TRP A 62 -10.35 2.07 7.08
N TYR A 63 -9.17 2.00 6.48
CA TYR A 63 -9.01 2.49 5.12
C TYR A 63 -9.88 1.63 4.19
N ASP A 64 -10.70 2.28 3.38
CA ASP A 64 -11.61 1.64 2.41
C ASP A 64 -11.37 2.12 0.97
N LEU A 65 -10.63 3.21 0.82
CA LEU A 65 -10.23 3.75 -0.48
C LEU A 65 -8.95 4.58 -0.34
N VAL A 66 -8.07 4.48 -1.33
CA VAL A 66 -6.94 5.38 -1.51
C VAL A 66 -6.89 5.80 -2.96
N ILE A 67 -6.96 7.11 -3.20
CA ILE A 67 -6.83 7.70 -4.54
C ILE A 67 -5.43 8.30 -4.69
N VAL A 68 -4.72 7.89 -5.73
CA VAL A 68 -3.44 8.49 -6.15
C VAL A 68 -3.72 9.45 -7.30
N ARG A 69 -3.15 10.66 -7.24
CA ARG A 69 -3.25 11.67 -8.31
C ARG A 69 -1.86 12.13 -8.70
N GLY A 70 -1.66 12.44 -9.98
CA GLY A 70 -0.37 12.90 -10.50
C GLY A 70 0.70 11.82 -10.71
N GLY A 71 0.45 10.59 -10.25
CA GLY A 71 1.35 9.46 -10.49
C GLY A 71 2.58 9.45 -9.59
N LEU A 72 3.71 9.01 -10.15
CA LEU A 72 5.00 8.99 -9.46
C LEU A 72 5.68 10.36 -9.54
N THR A 73 6.40 10.72 -8.48
CA THR A 73 7.37 11.83 -8.51
C THR A 73 8.68 11.37 -9.17
N TYR A 74 9.61 12.30 -9.38
CA TYR A 74 10.98 11.98 -9.80
C TYR A 74 11.66 10.98 -8.86
N GLU A 75 11.53 11.15 -7.54
CA GLU A 75 12.10 10.23 -6.55
C GLU A 75 11.46 8.83 -6.65
N GLY A 76 10.15 8.77 -6.90
CA GLY A 76 9.44 7.51 -7.14
C GLY A 76 9.93 6.78 -8.38
N GLU A 77 10.15 7.50 -9.48
CA GLU A 77 10.72 6.93 -10.71
C GLU A 77 12.17 6.47 -10.51
N MET A 78 12.99 7.26 -9.84
CA MET A 78 14.39 6.91 -9.54
C MET A 78 14.49 5.69 -8.62
N PHE A 79 13.58 5.57 -7.64
CA PHE A 79 13.47 4.39 -6.80
C PHE A 79 13.15 3.15 -7.64
N LEU A 80 12.23 3.25 -8.61
CA LEU A 80 11.96 2.15 -9.55
C LEU A 80 13.14 1.86 -10.48
N ALA A 81 13.94 2.85 -10.87
CA ALA A 81 15.10 2.65 -11.72
C ALA A 81 16.28 1.96 -11.00
N LYS A 82 16.40 2.11 -9.68
CA LYS A 82 17.52 1.59 -8.87
C LYS A 82 17.12 0.36 -8.02
N PRO A 83 17.48 -0.86 -8.42
CA PRO A 83 17.12 -2.05 -7.64
C PRO A 83 17.81 -2.17 -6.27
N GLY A 84 18.99 -1.57 -6.07
CA GLY A 84 19.77 -1.72 -4.82
C GLY A 84 19.37 -0.82 -3.64
N GLU A 85 18.62 0.28 -3.88
CA GLU A 85 18.12 1.16 -2.81
C GLU A 85 16.77 0.67 -2.23
N ALA A 86 16.09 -0.23 -2.95
CA ALA A 86 14.77 -0.75 -2.59
C ALA A 86 14.79 -1.60 -1.30
N GLU A 87 15.76 -2.50 -1.19
CA GLU A 87 15.86 -3.48 -0.10
C GLU A 87 16.01 -2.84 1.31
N LYS A 88 16.69 -1.68 1.41
CA LYS A 88 16.83 -0.95 2.68
C LYS A 88 15.54 -0.25 3.09
N THR A 89 14.86 0.39 2.14
CA THR A 89 13.60 1.08 2.38
C THR A 89 12.49 0.11 2.78
N GLU A 90 12.54 -1.12 2.26
CA GLU A 90 11.56 -2.17 2.55
C GLU A 90 11.68 -2.74 3.97
N LYS A 91 12.89 -2.96 4.48
CA LYS A 91 13.05 -3.40 5.88
C LYS A 91 12.43 -2.39 6.85
N ASN A 92 12.66 -1.10 6.60
CA ASN A 92 12.02 -0.04 7.39
C ASN A 92 10.49 -0.03 7.24
N LEU A 93 9.97 -0.29 6.04
CA LEU A 93 8.53 -0.36 5.77
C LEU A 93 7.88 -1.53 6.53
N GLU A 94 8.49 -2.71 6.50
CA GLU A 94 8.02 -3.89 7.22
C GLU A 94 8.00 -3.65 8.73
N GLU A 95 9.03 -3.02 9.29
CA GLU A 95 9.08 -2.62 10.70
C GLU A 95 7.96 -1.62 11.04
N ILE A 96 7.71 -0.60 10.22
CA ILE A 96 6.63 0.38 10.46
C ILE A 96 5.25 -0.28 10.45
N ILE A 97 5.03 -1.23 9.54
CA ILE A 97 3.78 -1.97 9.45
C ILE A 97 3.62 -2.91 10.65
N GLN A 98 4.71 -3.52 11.13
CA GLN A 98 4.71 -4.37 12.33
C GLN A 98 4.54 -3.57 13.64
N LEU A 99 5.03 -2.33 13.71
CA LEU A 99 4.95 -1.45 14.88
C LEU A 99 3.57 -0.76 15.04
N SER A 100 2.79 -0.64 13.97
CA SER A 100 1.35 -0.38 14.13
C SER A 100 0.75 -1.57 14.88
N PRO A 101 0.07 -1.39 16.04
CA PRO A 101 -0.22 -2.49 16.95
C PRO A 101 -0.91 -3.63 16.20
N ASN A 102 -0.13 -4.69 16.01
CA ASN A 102 -0.59 -5.96 15.53
C ASN A 102 -1.38 -6.57 16.69
N ILE A 103 -2.68 -6.28 16.77
CA ILE A 103 -3.51 -6.68 17.92
C ILE A 103 -3.62 -8.22 18.02
N TYR A 104 -3.14 -8.98 17.03
CA TYR A 104 -3.31 -10.44 16.99
C TYR A 104 -2.14 -11.26 16.39
N GLY A 105 -0.88 -10.92 16.69
CA GLY A 105 0.23 -11.89 16.70
C GLY A 105 0.57 -12.67 15.41
N ILE A 106 -0.01 -12.34 14.25
CA ILE A 106 0.25 -13.03 12.98
C ILE A 106 1.17 -12.16 12.14
N GLY A 107 2.29 -12.73 11.68
CA GLY A 107 3.19 -12.09 10.73
C GLY A 107 2.46 -11.85 9.40
N VAL A 108 2.26 -10.59 9.04
CA VAL A 108 1.58 -10.22 7.79
C VAL A 108 2.53 -10.45 6.61
N ASN A 109 2.20 -11.39 5.72
CA ASN A 109 2.93 -11.58 4.46
C ASN A 109 2.43 -10.58 3.41
N LEU A 110 3.08 -9.41 3.34
CA LEU A 110 2.71 -8.30 2.45
C LEU A 110 2.69 -8.70 0.98
N ARG A 111 3.60 -9.58 0.55
CA ARG A 111 3.64 -10.08 -0.82
C ARG A 111 2.40 -10.91 -1.13
N ALA A 112 1.97 -11.79 -0.22
CA ALA A 112 0.76 -12.59 -0.42
C ALA A 112 -0.50 -11.72 -0.45
N LEU A 113 -0.60 -10.72 0.44
CA LEU A 113 -1.71 -9.75 0.42
C LEU A 113 -1.78 -8.99 -0.89
N TRP A 114 -0.64 -8.50 -1.37
CA TRP A 114 -0.58 -7.78 -2.64
C TRP A 114 -1.00 -8.66 -3.83
N GLN A 115 -0.56 -9.92 -3.87
CA GLN A 115 -0.98 -10.85 -4.93
C GLN A 115 -2.48 -11.13 -4.87
N ARG A 116 -3.06 -11.33 -3.68
CA ARG A 116 -4.51 -11.51 -3.50
C ARG A 116 -5.28 -10.28 -3.96
N TRP A 117 -4.81 -9.09 -3.60
CA TRP A 117 -5.38 -7.82 -4.05
C TRP A 117 -5.32 -7.65 -5.57
N LYS A 118 -4.22 -8.08 -6.22
CA LYS A 118 -4.09 -7.97 -7.68
C LYS A 118 -5.06 -8.90 -8.43
N ASN A 119 -5.28 -10.10 -7.90
CA ASN A 119 -6.08 -11.14 -8.57
C ASN A 119 -7.60 -11.03 -8.37
N ARG A 120 -8.08 -9.95 -7.76
CA ARG A 120 -9.54 -9.72 -7.55
C ARG A 120 -10.28 -9.18 -8.77
N GLY A 121 -9.55 -8.85 -9.84
CA GLY A 121 -10.04 -8.14 -11.01
C GLY A 121 -10.31 -9.02 -12.24
N ASP A 122 -10.33 -10.35 -12.08
CA ASP A 122 -10.81 -11.31 -13.09
C ASP A 122 -12.22 -11.82 -12.74
#